data_AF-A0A1B9M714-F1
#
_entry.id   AF-A0A1B9M714-F1
#
_cell.length_a   1.000
_cell.length_b   1.000
_cell.length_c   1.000
_cell.angle_alpha   90.00
_cell.angle_beta   90.00
_cell.angle_gamma   90.00
#
_symmetry.space_group_name_H-M   'P 1'
#
loop_
_entity.id
_entity.type
_entity.pdbx_description
1 polymer ?
#
loop_
_entity_poly.entity_id
_entity_poly.type
_entity_poly.pdbx_seq_one_letter_code
_entity_poly.pdbx_strand_id
1 'polypeptide(L)'
;MDGKTIEFIWQGSRLIAETDNDKHWQTYLYEPDSYRPLALVHGNAQQDNIKLYWYQNDHLGTPIALTSNMGDTLYECQYNAYGQIINETYHQDDFHALPDNPLRFQGQYYDEETGLHYNLNRYYDPFTGRYITQDPLGILGGLNSYQYAGSDPINWIDPLGLVKVADKGVKGIAGKGTDEQLVPDTFVSDVTTHNKQIGLDRLH
;
A
#
# COMPACT_ATOMS: atom_id res chain seq x y z
N MET A 1 22.03 -3.60 19.18
CA MET A 1 21.38 -2.82 18.12
C MET A 1 20.19 -2.18 18.78
N ASP A 2 20.14 -0.86 18.88
CA ASP A 2 18.92 -0.17 19.33
C ASP A 2 17.88 -0.37 18.24
N GLY A 3 16.82 -1.11 18.53
CA GLY A 3 15.74 -1.35 17.58
C GLY A 3 14.97 -0.06 17.34
N LYS A 4 14.90 0.38 16.08
CA LYS A 4 14.04 1.47 15.66
C LYS A 4 12.61 0.94 15.67
N THR A 5 11.72 1.52 16.46
CA THR A 5 10.30 1.16 16.47
C THR A 5 9.54 2.08 15.54
N ILE A 6 8.77 1.54 14.61
CA ILE A 6 7.84 2.31 13.78
C ILE A 6 6.43 2.12 14.30
N GLU A 7 5.73 3.23 14.56
CA GLU A 7 4.30 3.23 14.89
C GLU A 7 3.47 3.57 13.65
N PHE A 8 2.43 2.79 13.41
CA PHE A 8 1.53 2.94 12.27
C PHE A 8 0.16 3.44 12.73
N ILE A 9 -0.39 4.42 12.01
CA ILE A 9 -1.72 4.98 12.26
C ILE A 9 -2.63 4.56 11.11
N TRP A 10 -3.72 3.87 11.45
CA TRP A 10 -4.69 3.36 10.47
C TRP A 10 -6.00 4.13 10.50
N GLN A 11 -6.69 4.23 9.36
CA GLN A 11 -8.08 4.65 9.24
C GLN A 11 -8.86 3.56 8.51
N GLY A 12 -9.64 2.76 9.25
CA GLY A 12 -10.17 1.55 8.62
C GLY A 12 -9.00 0.63 8.30
N SER A 13 -9.05 0.02 7.12
CA SER A 13 -7.98 -0.79 6.57
C SER A 13 -6.91 0.00 5.79
N ARG A 14 -6.87 1.33 5.91
CA ARG A 14 -5.89 2.19 5.19
C ARG A 14 -4.83 2.72 6.15
N LEU A 15 -3.55 2.54 5.80
CA LEU A 15 -2.43 3.13 6.53
C LEU A 15 -2.40 4.62 6.21
N ILE A 16 -2.60 5.49 7.20
CA ILE A 16 -2.64 6.95 6.95
C ILE A 16 -1.39 7.67 7.42
N ALA A 17 -0.62 7.10 8.35
CA ALA A 17 0.65 7.69 8.77
C ALA A 17 1.55 6.67 9.46
N GLU A 18 2.84 6.97 9.51
CA GLU A 18 3.83 6.27 10.31
C GLU A 18 4.81 7.25 10.94
N THR A 19 5.44 6.83 12.04
CA THR A 19 6.48 7.61 12.71
C THR A 19 7.50 6.70 13.39
N ASP A 20 8.75 7.15 13.43
CA ASP A 20 9.81 6.50 14.22
C ASP A 20 9.79 6.90 15.71
N ASN A 21 8.76 7.63 16.15
CA ASN A 21 8.64 8.20 17.50
C ASN A 21 9.80 9.12 17.94
N ASP A 22 10.65 9.55 17.01
CA ASP A 22 11.77 10.45 17.29
C ASP A 22 11.73 11.66 16.36
N LYS A 23 12.19 11.48 15.13
CA LYS A 23 12.42 12.57 14.19
C LYS A 23 11.49 12.48 13.01
N HIS A 24 11.29 11.30 12.43
CA HIS A 24 10.62 11.19 11.14
C HIS A 24 9.17 10.78 11.32
N TRP A 25 8.31 11.47 10.59
CA TRP A 25 6.94 11.07 10.40
C TRP A 25 6.55 11.29 8.96
N GLN A 26 5.63 10.45 8.47
CA GLN A 26 5.01 10.65 7.18
C GLN A 26 3.54 10.30 7.20
N THR A 27 2.76 10.98 6.37
CA THR A 27 1.31 10.83 6.23
C THR A 27 0.97 10.59 4.77
N TYR A 28 0.18 9.56 4.52
CA TYR A 28 -0.28 9.15 3.19
C TYR A 28 -1.70 9.67 2.97
N LEU A 29 -1.88 10.44 1.89
CA LEU A 29 -3.17 10.90 1.41
C LEU A 29 -3.57 10.03 0.23
N TYR A 30 -4.83 9.58 0.19
CA TYR A 30 -5.37 8.71 -0.85
C TYR A 30 -6.44 9.43 -1.68
N GLU A 31 -6.66 8.96 -2.90
CA GLU A 31 -7.86 9.34 -3.66
C GLU A 31 -9.13 8.94 -2.87
N PRO A 32 -10.24 9.69 -3.00
CA PRO A 32 -11.50 9.37 -2.33
C PRO A 32 -11.94 7.92 -2.59
N ASP A 33 -12.37 7.24 -1.52
CA ASP A 33 -12.90 5.87 -1.57
C ASP A 33 -11.99 4.83 -2.25
N SER A 34 -10.67 5.03 -2.25
CA SER A 34 -9.70 4.08 -2.80
C SER A 34 -8.48 3.88 -1.90
N TYR A 35 -7.59 2.97 -2.34
CA TYR A 35 -6.25 2.73 -1.78
C TYR A 35 -5.14 3.31 -2.69
N ARG A 36 -5.53 4.10 -3.70
CA ARG A 36 -4.59 4.75 -4.62
C ARG A 36 -3.99 5.97 -3.92
N PRO A 37 -2.67 6.00 -3.67
CA PRO A 37 -2.07 7.11 -2.96
C PRO A 37 -1.99 8.33 -3.88
N LEU A 38 -2.24 9.50 -3.31
CA LEU A 38 -2.33 10.78 -4.00
C LEU A 38 -1.14 11.67 -3.62
N ALA A 39 -0.86 11.79 -2.33
CA ALA A 39 0.23 12.62 -1.84
C ALA A 39 0.86 12.04 -0.57
N LEU A 40 2.11 12.41 -0.35
CA LEU A 40 2.90 12.07 0.81
C LEU A 40 3.32 13.37 1.51
N VAL A 41 2.94 13.52 2.76
CA VAL A 41 3.43 14.61 3.62
C VAL A 41 4.51 14.02 4.51
N HIS A 42 5.72 14.53 4.42
CA HIS A 42 6.85 14.09 5.24
C HIS A 42 7.35 15.26 6.09
N GLY A 43 7.66 14.98 7.35
CA GLY A 43 8.20 16.00 8.25
C GLY A 43 9.22 15.44 9.23
N ASN A 44 9.98 16.37 9.79
CA ASN A 44 10.91 16.09 10.88
C ASN A 44 10.41 16.78 12.16
N ALA A 45 10.22 16.08 13.28
CA ALA A 45 9.70 16.68 14.51
C ALA A 45 10.69 17.67 15.18
N GLN A 46 11.98 17.60 14.82
CA GLN A 46 13.06 18.43 15.38
C GLN A 46 13.46 19.59 14.45
N GLN A 47 13.00 19.58 13.20
CA GLN A 47 13.24 20.63 12.21
C GLN A 47 11.87 21.12 11.73
N ASP A 48 11.59 22.43 11.74
CA ASP A 48 10.32 22.97 11.21
C ASP A 48 10.32 22.91 9.67
N ASN A 49 10.32 21.69 9.13
CA ASN A 49 10.47 21.35 7.74
C ASN A 49 9.46 20.27 7.38
N ILE A 50 8.39 20.71 6.71
CA ILE A 50 7.35 19.85 6.18
C ILE A 50 7.45 19.92 4.67
N LYS A 51 7.55 18.75 4.03
CA LYS A 51 7.61 18.61 2.58
C LYS A 51 6.39 17.85 2.07
N LEU A 52 5.89 18.27 0.93
CA LEU A 52 4.78 17.65 0.23
C LEU A 52 5.28 17.05 -1.08
N TYR A 53 4.94 15.79 -1.31
CA TYR A 53 5.26 15.02 -2.50
C TYR A 53 3.98 14.49 -3.13
N TRP A 54 4.00 14.31 -4.45
CA TRP A 54 2.86 13.80 -5.20
C TRP A 54 3.19 12.44 -5.82
N TYR A 55 2.28 11.49 -5.61
CA TYR A 55 2.40 10.18 -6.22
C TYR A 55 2.04 10.24 -7.70
N GLN A 56 2.89 9.64 -8.53
CA GLN A 56 2.53 9.25 -9.88
C GLN A 56 2.29 7.75 -9.87
N ASN A 57 1.09 7.34 -10.27
CA ASN A 57 0.68 5.95 -10.21
C ASN A 57 0.53 5.33 -11.61
N ASP A 58 0.65 4.01 -11.68
CA ASP A 58 0.24 3.24 -12.86
C ASP A 58 -1.30 3.16 -13.00
N HIS A 59 -1.77 2.36 -13.97
CA HIS A 59 -3.20 2.21 -14.24
C HIS A 59 -3.97 1.49 -13.12
N LEU A 60 -3.29 0.80 -12.19
CA LEU A 60 -3.86 0.15 -11.01
C LEU A 60 -3.68 0.98 -9.74
N GLY A 61 -3.11 2.18 -9.82
CA GLY A 61 -2.85 2.98 -8.63
C GLY A 61 -1.61 2.58 -7.85
N THR A 62 -0.69 1.80 -8.44
CA THR A 62 0.61 1.48 -7.86
C THR A 62 1.55 2.67 -8.01
N PRO A 63 2.18 3.18 -6.93
CA PRO A 63 3.18 4.24 -7.00
C PRO A 63 4.35 3.88 -7.92
N ILE A 64 4.60 4.66 -8.96
CA ILE A 64 5.77 4.50 -9.85
C ILE A 64 6.73 5.68 -9.80
N ALA A 65 6.30 6.83 -9.25
CA ALA A 65 7.18 7.98 -9.04
C ALA A 65 6.69 8.89 -7.91
N LEU A 66 7.61 9.71 -7.37
CA LEU A 66 7.31 10.83 -6.50
C LEU A 66 7.82 12.13 -7.13
N THR A 67 6.97 13.15 -7.14
CA THR A 67 7.33 14.49 -7.62
C THR A 67 7.30 15.53 -6.50
N SER A 68 8.14 16.56 -6.64
CA SER A 68 8.18 17.72 -5.74
C SER A 68 6.95 18.61 -5.93
N ASN A 69 6.76 19.60 -5.04
CA ASN A 69 5.75 20.65 -5.20
C ASN A 69 5.96 21.53 -6.45
N MET A 70 7.15 21.51 -7.03
CA MET A 70 7.48 22.22 -8.28
C MET A 70 7.30 21.33 -9.53
N GLY A 71 6.97 20.05 -9.35
CA GLY A 71 6.76 19.09 -10.43
C GLY A 71 8.01 18.32 -10.86
N ASP A 72 9.13 18.50 -10.16
CA ASP A 72 10.36 17.74 -10.45
C ASP A 72 10.19 16.28 -10.01
N THR A 73 10.53 15.32 -10.86
CA THR A 73 10.60 13.91 -10.48
C THR A 73 11.79 13.71 -9.55
N LEU A 74 11.54 13.19 -8.34
CA LEU A 74 12.56 12.97 -7.31
C LEU A 74 12.93 11.49 -7.17
N TYR A 75 11.95 10.62 -7.38
CA TYR A 75 12.08 9.17 -7.35
C TYR A 75 11.21 8.57 -8.44
N GLU A 76 11.68 7.51 -9.09
CA GLU A 76 10.87 6.67 -9.96
C GLU A 76 11.32 5.21 -9.91
N CYS A 77 10.39 4.28 -10.17
CA CYS A 77 10.67 2.87 -10.21
C CYS A 77 9.85 2.14 -11.28
N GLN A 78 10.29 0.92 -11.59
CA GLN A 78 9.64 0.02 -12.53
C GLN A 78 9.37 -1.31 -11.84
N TYR A 79 8.14 -1.80 -11.99
CA TYR A 79 7.72 -3.09 -11.47
C TYR A 79 7.67 -4.15 -12.58
N ASN A 80 7.94 -5.40 -12.20
CA ASN A 80 7.44 -6.53 -12.98
C ASN A 80 5.93 -6.70 -12.76
N ALA A 81 5.31 -7.65 -13.47
CA ALA A 81 3.88 -7.91 -13.37
C ALA A 81 3.39 -8.29 -11.95
N TYR A 82 4.28 -8.76 -11.08
CA TYR A 82 3.98 -9.23 -9.73
C TYR A 82 4.41 -8.23 -8.64
N GLY A 83 4.76 -7.00 -9.01
CA GLY A 83 5.04 -5.93 -8.05
C GLY A 83 6.43 -6.00 -7.43
N GLN A 84 7.37 -6.75 -8.02
CA GLN A 84 8.78 -6.65 -7.69
C GLN A 84 9.39 -5.45 -8.41
N ILE A 85 10.09 -4.57 -7.67
CA ILE A 85 10.89 -3.50 -8.26
C ILE A 85 12.06 -4.13 -9.02
N ILE A 86 12.15 -3.86 -10.32
CA ILE A 86 13.24 -4.33 -11.19
C ILE A 86 14.25 -3.22 -11.50
N ASN A 87 13.84 -1.97 -11.34
CA ASN A 87 14.69 -0.80 -11.48
C ASN A 87 14.13 0.35 -10.66
N GLU A 88 14.99 1.17 -10.07
CA GLU A 88 14.61 2.41 -9.39
C GLU A 88 15.68 3.48 -9.59
N THR A 89 15.29 4.74 -9.54
CA THR A 89 16.17 5.88 -9.77
C THR A 89 15.79 7.02 -8.83
N TYR A 90 16.79 7.57 -8.17
CA TYR A 90 16.69 8.75 -7.33
C TYR A 90 17.35 9.92 -8.06
N HIS A 91 16.61 11.01 -8.25
CA HIS A 91 17.03 12.18 -9.04
C HIS A 91 17.58 13.32 -8.17
N GLN A 92 17.74 13.08 -6.88
CA GLN A 92 18.35 14.02 -5.93
C GLN A 92 19.73 13.51 -5.48
N ASP A 93 20.70 14.42 -5.40
CA ASP A 93 22.09 14.10 -5.01
C ASP A 93 22.19 13.52 -3.59
N ASP A 94 21.28 13.93 -2.70
CA ASP A 94 21.15 13.40 -1.35
C ASP A 94 19.89 12.53 -1.27
N PHE A 95 20.03 11.23 -1.53
CA PHE A 95 18.90 10.30 -1.48
C PHE A 95 18.32 10.16 -0.07
N HIS A 96 19.13 10.40 0.98
CA HIS A 96 18.66 10.38 2.37
C HIS A 96 17.76 11.59 2.69
N ALA A 97 17.69 12.59 1.80
CA ALA A 97 16.79 13.73 1.95
C ALA A 97 15.38 13.47 1.39
N LEU A 98 15.16 12.33 0.72
CA LEU A 98 13.87 11.88 0.23
C LEU A 98 13.19 10.98 1.26
N PRO A 99 11.85 11.05 1.37
CA PRO A 99 11.11 10.13 2.20
C PRO A 99 11.18 8.73 1.61
N ASP A 100 11.18 7.72 2.48
CA ASP A 100 10.98 6.34 2.07
C ASP A 100 9.58 6.19 1.46
N ASN A 101 9.47 5.44 0.36
CA ASN A 101 8.19 5.08 -0.25
C ASN A 101 7.91 3.59 -0.06
N PRO A 102 7.28 3.18 1.06
CA PRO A 102 6.98 1.77 1.32
C PRO A 102 5.69 1.30 0.66
N LEU A 103 4.85 2.17 0.10
CA LEU A 103 3.61 1.75 -0.55
C LEU A 103 3.90 0.91 -1.81
N ARG A 104 3.15 -0.16 -2.00
CA ARG A 104 3.26 -1.09 -3.14
C ARG A 104 1.91 -1.17 -3.87
N PHE A 105 1.49 -2.35 -4.32
CA PHE A 105 0.12 -2.52 -4.82
C PHE A 105 -0.90 -2.01 -3.81
N GLN A 106 -2.09 -1.64 -4.26
CA GLN A 106 -3.15 -1.13 -3.39
C GLN A 106 -3.35 -2.04 -2.16
N GLY A 107 -3.24 -1.46 -0.95
CA GLY A 107 -3.33 -2.16 0.34
C GLY A 107 -2.00 -2.72 0.88
N GLN A 108 -0.93 -2.71 0.09
CA GLN A 108 0.36 -3.30 0.45
C GLN A 108 1.36 -2.28 0.97
N TYR A 109 2.10 -2.69 1.99
CA TYR A 109 3.21 -1.97 2.61
C TYR A 109 4.48 -2.82 2.54
N TYR A 110 5.59 -2.26 2.05
CA TYR A 110 6.88 -2.93 2.00
C TYR A 110 7.52 -2.97 3.39
N ASP A 111 7.70 -4.17 3.89
CA ASP A 111 8.42 -4.45 5.11
C ASP A 111 9.90 -4.70 4.78
N GLU A 112 10.76 -3.74 5.12
CA GLU A 112 12.19 -3.79 4.84
C GLU A 112 12.89 -4.96 5.54
N GLU A 113 12.43 -5.35 6.75
CA GLU A 113 13.09 -6.38 7.54
C GLU A 113 12.96 -7.77 6.91
N THR A 114 11.81 -8.02 6.28
CA THR A 114 11.52 -9.30 5.63
C THR A 114 11.68 -9.28 4.12
N GLY A 115 11.67 -8.09 3.51
CA GLY A 115 11.57 -7.91 2.06
C GLY A 115 10.20 -8.28 1.48
N LEU A 116 9.22 -8.58 2.33
CA LEU A 116 7.86 -8.94 1.94
C LEU A 116 6.94 -7.72 1.93
N HIS A 117 5.77 -7.88 1.34
CA HIS A 117 4.74 -6.86 1.37
C HIS A 117 3.65 -7.27 2.38
N TYR A 118 3.53 -6.52 3.47
CA TYR A 118 2.41 -6.65 4.39
C TYR A 118 1.12 -6.18 3.70
N ASN A 119 0.12 -7.06 3.60
CA ASN A 119 -1.18 -6.79 3.00
C ASN A 119 -2.30 -7.14 3.99
N LEU A 120 -2.30 -6.44 5.13
CA LEU A 120 -3.27 -6.53 6.24
C LEU A 120 -3.44 -7.94 6.84
N ASN A 121 -4.13 -8.83 6.11
CA ASN A 121 -4.41 -10.19 6.52
C ASN A 121 -3.32 -11.18 6.13
N ARG A 122 -2.43 -10.81 5.19
CA ARG A 122 -1.42 -11.72 4.63
C ARG A 122 -0.13 -11.00 4.29
N TYR A 123 0.98 -11.73 4.31
CA TYR A 123 2.26 -11.30 3.72
C TYR A 123 2.37 -11.83 2.28
N TYR A 124 2.67 -10.92 1.35
CA TYR A 124 2.86 -11.17 -0.07
C TYR A 124 4.35 -11.15 -0.42
N ASP A 125 4.78 -12.14 -1.19
CA ASP A 125 6.12 -12.23 -1.74
C ASP A 125 6.09 -11.84 -3.24
N PRO A 126 6.65 -10.68 -3.61
CA PRO A 126 6.66 -10.23 -5.00
C PRO A 126 7.59 -11.08 -5.89
N PHE A 127 8.55 -11.81 -5.33
CA PHE A 127 9.46 -12.66 -6.08
C PHE A 127 8.75 -13.93 -6.57
N THR A 128 7.92 -14.55 -5.72
CA THR A 128 7.11 -15.72 -6.11
C THR A 128 5.73 -15.35 -6.66
N GLY A 129 5.30 -14.10 -6.49
CA GLY A 129 4.01 -13.59 -6.98
C GLY A 129 2.81 -14.10 -6.19
N ARG A 130 2.98 -14.43 -4.91
CA ARG A 130 2.00 -15.15 -4.09
C ARG A 130 2.03 -14.72 -2.62
N TYR A 131 0.96 -15.00 -1.90
CA TYR A 131 0.98 -14.93 -0.44
C TYR A 131 1.81 -16.06 0.15
N ILE A 132 2.51 -15.78 1.24
CA ILE A 132 3.27 -16.79 2.00
C ILE A 132 2.46 -17.42 3.14
N THR A 133 1.30 -16.85 3.44
CA THR A 133 0.34 -17.32 4.45
C THR A 133 -0.94 -17.79 3.77
N GLN A 134 -1.58 -18.81 4.33
CA GLN A 134 -2.82 -19.36 3.80
C GLN A 134 -3.97 -18.36 3.97
N ASP A 135 -4.85 -18.26 2.96
CA ASP A 135 -6.07 -17.45 3.01
C ASP A 135 -6.91 -17.75 4.27
N PRO A 136 -7.19 -16.73 5.13
CA PRO A 136 -8.08 -16.88 6.28
C PRO A 136 -9.51 -17.30 5.91
N LEU A 137 -9.98 -16.99 4.70
CA LEU A 137 -11.28 -17.43 4.19
C LEU A 137 -11.28 -18.90 3.75
N GLY A 138 -10.12 -19.56 3.73
CA GLY A 138 -9.98 -20.95 3.29
C GLY A 138 -10.52 -21.14 1.88
N ILE A 139 -11.37 -22.15 1.68
CA ILE A 139 -11.93 -22.48 0.36
C ILE A 139 -12.83 -21.37 -0.21
N LEU A 140 -13.34 -20.46 0.63
CA LEU A 140 -14.16 -19.33 0.20
C LEU A 140 -13.33 -18.25 -0.52
N GLY A 141 -12.04 -18.14 -0.21
CA GLY A 141 -11.09 -17.30 -0.95
C GLY A 141 -10.69 -17.89 -2.31
N GLY A 142 -11.09 -19.14 -2.58
CA GLY A 142 -10.81 -19.87 -3.81
C GLY A 142 -10.07 -21.18 -3.56
N LEU A 143 -9.82 -21.93 -4.64
CA LEU A 143 -9.15 -23.22 -4.58
C LEU A 143 -7.64 -23.11 -4.28
N ASN A 144 -7.03 -21.95 -4.55
CA ASN A 144 -5.62 -21.70 -4.31
C ASN A 144 -5.47 -20.65 -3.20
N SER A 145 -5.26 -21.12 -1.97
CA SER A 145 -5.20 -20.29 -0.76
C SER A 145 -3.99 -19.34 -0.68
N TYR A 146 -3.08 -19.38 -1.65
CA TYR A 146 -1.87 -18.54 -1.68
C TYR A 146 -1.88 -17.55 -2.86
N GLN A 147 -2.98 -17.46 -3.60
CA GLN A 147 -3.06 -16.66 -4.81
C GLN A 147 -3.22 -15.16 -4.49
N TYR A 148 -2.41 -14.32 -5.13
CA TYR A 148 -2.68 -12.90 -5.22
C TYR A 148 -3.49 -12.59 -6.47
N ALA A 149 -4.53 -11.74 -6.34
CA ALA A 149 -5.29 -11.17 -7.46
C ALA A 149 -5.76 -12.20 -8.52
N GLY A 150 -6.07 -13.44 -8.13
CA GLY A 150 -6.45 -14.49 -9.09
C GLY A 150 -5.35 -14.85 -10.10
N SER A 151 -4.07 -14.63 -9.77
CA SER A 151 -2.91 -14.73 -10.67
C SER A 151 -2.97 -13.80 -11.88
N ASP A 152 -3.75 -12.73 -11.78
CA ASP A 152 -3.83 -11.68 -12.80
C ASP A 152 -3.64 -10.28 -12.18
N PRO A 153 -2.44 -10.01 -11.64
CA PRO A 153 -2.12 -8.75 -10.97
C PRO A 153 -2.06 -7.54 -11.92
N ILE A 154 -2.19 -7.73 -13.23
CA ILE A 154 -2.24 -6.66 -14.22
C ILE A 154 -3.63 -6.04 -14.33
N ASN A 155 -4.68 -6.83 -14.01
CA ASN A 155 -6.06 -6.40 -14.14
C ASN A 155 -6.80 -6.31 -12.80
N TRP A 156 -6.29 -6.96 -11.75
CA TRP A 156 -6.96 -7.09 -10.47
C TRP A 156 -6.05 -6.67 -9.31
N ILE A 157 -6.68 -6.15 -8.27
CA ILE A 157 -6.04 -5.79 -6.99
C ILE A 157 -6.64 -6.62 -5.85
N ASP A 158 -5.94 -6.76 -4.73
CA ASP A 158 -6.49 -7.34 -3.50
C ASP A 158 -6.12 -6.46 -2.29
N PRO A 159 -6.84 -5.35 -2.05
CA PRO A 159 -6.45 -4.33 -1.06
C PRO A 159 -6.58 -4.77 0.39
N LEU A 160 -7.28 -5.87 0.63
CA LEU A 160 -7.48 -6.42 1.98
C LEU A 160 -6.64 -7.66 2.23
N GLY A 161 -5.99 -8.20 1.21
CA GLY A 161 -5.37 -9.50 1.33
C GLY A 161 -6.38 -10.62 1.58
N LEU A 162 -7.56 -10.57 0.94
CA LEU A 162 -8.62 -11.57 1.08
C LEU A 162 -9.25 -11.94 -0.27
N VAL A 163 -9.71 -10.95 -1.03
CA VAL A 163 -10.50 -11.15 -2.26
C VAL A 163 -10.07 -10.14 -3.30
N LYS A 164 -9.85 -10.61 -4.52
CA LYS A 164 -9.55 -9.73 -5.65
C LYS A 164 -10.75 -8.86 -6.01
N VAL A 165 -10.50 -7.61 -6.37
CA VAL A 165 -11.51 -6.65 -6.85
C VAL A 165 -10.96 -5.89 -8.06
N ALA A 166 -11.87 -5.36 -8.88
CA ALA A 166 -11.49 -4.46 -9.96
C ALA A 166 -11.08 -3.11 -9.35
N ASP A 167 -10.02 -2.52 -9.88
CA ASP A 167 -9.65 -1.16 -9.50
C ASP A 167 -10.67 -0.16 -10.05
N LYS A 168 -11.30 0.60 -9.15
CA LYS A 168 -12.37 1.54 -9.53
C LYS A 168 -11.83 2.92 -9.96
N GLY A 169 -10.55 3.22 -9.69
CA GLY A 169 -9.92 4.50 -9.98
C GLY A 169 -10.75 5.72 -9.58
N VAL A 170 -10.47 6.88 -10.21
CA VAL A 170 -11.28 8.12 -10.07
C VAL A 170 -12.68 7.97 -10.72
N LYS A 171 -12.96 6.87 -11.44
CA LYS A 171 -14.23 6.68 -12.18
C LYS A 171 -15.43 6.23 -11.34
N GLY A 172 -15.26 5.98 -10.04
CA GLY A 172 -16.37 5.66 -9.13
C GLY A 172 -17.46 6.75 -9.00
N ILE A 173 -17.20 7.98 -9.49
CA ILE A 173 -18.12 9.12 -9.39
C ILE A 173 -19.23 9.07 -10.47
N ALA A 174 -19.11 8.21 -11.50
CA ALA A 174 -20.13 8.11 -12.55
C ALA A 174 -20.28 6.69 -13.11
N GLY A 175 -21.22 5.92 -12.55
CA GLY A 175 -21.82 4.79 -13.25
C GLY A 175 -21.87 3.49 -12.45
N LYS A 176 -23.08 2.95 -12.28
CA LYS A 176 -23.35 1.61 -11.73
C LYS A 176 -22.79 0.51 -12.66
N GLY A 177 -22.26 -0.55 -12.06
CA GLY A 177 -21.95 -1.85 -12.69
C GLY A 177 -20.44 -2.16 -12.61
N THR A 178 -19.97 -3.32 -12.16
CA THR A 178 -20.57 -4.63 -11.84
C THR A 178 -19.85 -5.19 -10.62
N ASP A 179 -20.60 -5.72 -9.65
CA ASP A 179 -20.05 -6.50 -8.53
C ASP A 179 -19.43 -7.78 -9.08
N GLU A 180 -18.13 -7.77 -9.32
CA GLU A 180 -17.33 -9.00 -9.40
C GLU A 180 -16.61 -9.22 -8.06
N GLN A 181 -17.36 -9.07 -6.97
CA GLN A 181 -16.95 -9.50 -5.65
C GLN A 181 -17.46 -10.94 -5.49
N LEU A 182 -16.54 -11.90 -5.58
CA LEU A 182 -16.87 -13.33 -5.48
C LEU A 182 -17.35 -13.75 -4.08
N VAL A 183 -17.32 -12.82 -3.10
CA VAL A 183 -17.72 -13.04 -1.71
C VAL A 183 -18.66 -11.90 -1.27
N PRO A 184 -19.83 -12.20 -0.65
CA PRO A 184 -20.78 -11.18 -0.20
C PRO A 184 -20.16 -10.19 0.80
N ASP A 185 -20.46 -8.90 0.64
CA ASP A 185 -19.99 -7.80 1.50
C ASP A 185 -20.17 -8.04 3.01
N THR A 186 -21.26 -8.72 3.39
CA THR A 186 -21.59 -9.02 4.79
C THR A 186 -20.56 -9.91 5.48
N PHE A 187 -19.85 -10.78 4.75
CA PHE A 187 -18.83 -11.66 5.31
C PHE A 187 -17.46 -10.99 5.39
N VAL A 188 -17.09 -10.19 4.38
CA VAL A 188 -15.86 -9.38 4.43
C VAL A 188 -15.93 -8.42 5.61
N SER A 189 -17.10 -7.83 5.88
CA SER A 189 -17.30 -6.94 7.03
C SER A 189 -17.13 -7.63 8.38
N ASP A 190 -17.48 -8.92 8.50
CA ASP A 190 -17.35 -9.67 9.76
C ASP A 190 -15.88 -10.03 10.06
N VAL A 191 -15.09 -10.36 9.02
CA VAL A 191 -13.64 -10.64 9.15
C VAL A 191 -12.83 -9.35 9.37
N THR A 192 -13.26 -8.20 8.81
CA THR A 192 -12.58 -6.90 8.95
C THR A 192 -12.98 -6.10 10.18
N THR A 193 -13.80 -6.65 11.10
CA THR A 193 -14.33 -5.93 12.28
C THR A 193 -13.25 -5.40 13.24
N HIS A 194 -11.97 -5.73 13.04
CA HIS A 194 -10.88 -5.23 13.90
C HIS A 194 -10.40 -3.80 13.59
N ASN A 195 -10.69 -3.24 12.41
CA ASN A 195 -10.01 -2.00 11.97
C ASN A 195 -10.92 -0.77 11.87
N LYS A 196 -12.16 -0.80 12.39
CA LYS A 196 -13.11 0.34 12.30
C LYS A 196 -12.74 1.57 13.14
N GLN A 197 -11.59 1.60 13.78
CA GLN A 197 -11.13 2.68 14.65
C GLN A 197 -9.72 3.11 14.24
N ILE A 198 -9.33 4.35 14.57
CA ILE A 198 -7.93 4.74 14.45
C ILE A 198 -7.13 3.82 15.38
N GLY A 199 -6.33 2.92 14.80
CA GLY A 199 -5.52 1.93 15.49
C GLY A 199 -4.04 2.32 15.44
N LEU A 200 -3.31 1.98 16.51
CA LEU A 200 -1.86 2.06 16.58
C LEU A 200 -1.30 0.64 16.52
N ASP A 201 -0.59 0.31 15.45
CA ASP A 201 0.09 -0.97 15.31
C ASP A 201 1.62 -0.76 15.37
N ARG A 202 2.32 -1.77 15.91
CA ARG A 202 3.78 -1.84 15.91
C ARG A 202 4.19 -3.02 15.04
N LEU A 203 5.02 -2.77 14.03
CA LEU A 203 5.79 -3.85 13.38
C LEU A 203 7.13 -3.98 14.14
N HIS A 204 7.57 -5.22 14.34
CA HIS A 204 8.68 -5.62 15.21
C HIS A 204 9.75 -6.35 14.43
#